data_AF-A4HIG4-F1
#
_entry.id   AF-A4HIG4-F1
#
_cell.length_a   1.000
_cell.length_b   1.000
_cell.length_c   1.000
_cell.angle_alpha   90.00
_cell.angle_beta   90.00
_cell.angle_gamma   90.00
#
_symmetry.space_group_name_H-M   'P 1'
#
loop_
_entity.id
_entity.type
_entity.pdbx_description
1 polymer ?
#
loop_
_entity_poly.entity_id
_entity_poly.type
_entity_poly.pdbx_seq_one_letter_code
_entity_poly.pdbx_strand_id
1 'polypeptide(L)'
;MSLLNRLHGARWCPLRQQRRRCNGVRGVFAAATLNRGDLVLSVPLRYCYITQCCSPHDLGRSSASSFETVKGMQHLRRCNRGVALFPEAWMWLQRFSADADTDHVSLSCTISCEAAPGSMSAVPTVMSLTLSPVEATLATCVALRYFYAHALHLSAAARVAHRIGPPPNVLSDHFIASLPFEDYLQWGLESLYSDSSSAEAHLCLEQLSCNLRDAILTHATNAEFRFLDESPSLLDSVILTSLYLVRSRVLRMPLLSSVSSKPDSSCSVFAPGLDALNHCGASPAAAAVVSAAQRSVVVRALRHITRGEEITLDYRQTGGGIGERSPRCFQTGSLLGRDEICMDDDCAARYLIDVPR
;
A
#
# COMPACT_ATOMS: atom_id res chain seq x y z
N MET A 1 6.94 3.31 16.05
CA MET A 1 5.54 3.25 16.56
C MET A 1 4.95 4.60 17.01
N SER A 2 5.71 5.71 17.02
CA SER A 2 5.19 7.04 17.38
C SER A 2 4.07 7.54 16.47
N LEU A 3 4.04 7.10 15.21
CA LEU A 3 3.02 7.48 14.23
C LEU A 3 1.62 6.99 14.62
N LEU A 4 1.46 5.72 15.04
CA LEU A 4 0.15 5.15 15.37
C LEU A 4 -0.56 5.91 16.49
N ASN A 5 0.20 6.40 17.47
CA ASN A 5 -0.32 7.23 18.56
C ASN A 5 -0.98 8.54 18.08
N ARG A 6 -0.65 9.00 16.86
CA ARG A 6 -1.16 10.25 16.27
C ARG A 6 -2.32 10.02 15.30
N LEU A 7 -2.62 8.75 14.97
CA LEU A 7 -3.75 8.39 14.14
C LEU A 7 -4.99 8.26 15.03
N HIS A 8 -5.76 9.33 15.16
CA HIS A 8 -6.96 9.33 16.00
C HIS A 8 -7.92 8.21 15.60
N GLY A 9 -8.34 7.38 16.56
CA GLY A 9 -9.22 6.24 16.32
C GLY A 9 -8.51 4.98 15.80
N ALA A 10 -7.20 5.02 15.58
CA ALA A 10 -6.43 3.80 15.40
C ALA A 10 -6.38 3.01 16.72
N ARG A 11 -6.37 1.69 16.61
CA ARG A 11 -6.24 0.75 17.72
C ARG A 11 -5.15 -0.25 17.40
N TRP A 12 -4.34 -0.64 18.36
CA TRP A 12 -3.32 -1.66 18.17
C TRP A 12 -3.05 -2.37 19.48
N CYS A 13 -2.60 -3.62 19.41
CA CYS A 13 -2.11 -4.32 20.58
C CYS A 13 -0.72 -3.80 20.98
N PRO A 14 -0.16 -4.18 22.14
CA PRO A 14 1.21 -3.84 22.48
C PRO A 14 2.21 -4.41 21.45
N LEU A 15 2.85 -3.52 20.68
CA LEU A 15 3.77 -3.85 19.59
C LEU A 15 5.16 -3.26 19.82
N ARG A 16 6.20 -3.95 19.35
CA ARG A 16 7.60 -3.49 19.40
C ARG A 16 8.22 -3.55 18.02
N GLN A 17 8.90 -2.49 17.61
CA GLN A 17 9.65 -2.47 16.36
C GLN A 17 11.11 -2.83 16.64
N GLN A 18 11.63 -3.86 15.96
CA GLN A 18 13.00 -4.36 16.16
C GLN A 18 13.58 -4.81 14.82
N ARG A 19 14.91 -4.92 14.72
CA ARG A 19 15.56 -5.56 13.56
C ARG A 19 15.58 -7.08 13.77
N ARG A 20 15.17 -7.85 12.76
CA ARG A 20 15.29 -9.31 12.72
C ARG A 20 16.74 -9.70 12.93
N ARG A 21 16.99 -10.69 13.80
CA ARG A 21 18.35 -11.17 14.08
C ARG A 21 19.02 -11.83 12.87
N CYS A 22 18.24 -12.47 12.00
CA CYS A 22 18.77 -13.24 10.88
C CYS A 22 19.23 -12.39 9.69
N ASN A 23 18.57 -11.26 9.42
CA ASN A 23 18.82 -10.46 8.22
C ASN A 23 18.82 -8.94 8.45
N GLY A 24 18.69 -8.48 9.69
CA GLY A 24 18.73 -7.05 10.04
C GLY A 24 17.55 -6.22 9.55
N VAL A 25 16.56 -6.83 8.89
CA VAL A 25 15.35 -6.15 8.39
C VAL A 25 14.48 -5.71 9.56
N ARG A 26 14.01 -4.46 9.52
CA ARG A 26 13.12 -3.92 10.56
C ARG A 26 11.76 -4.62 10.46
N GLY A 27 11.24 -5.10 11.59
CA GLY A 27 9.94 -5.77 11.68
C GLY A 27 9.18 -5.35 12.93
N VAL A 28 7.92 -5.78 13.00
CA VAL A 28 7.02 -5.53 14.13
C VAL A 28 6.79 -6.83 14.87
N PHE A 29 6.99 -6.80 16.18
CA PHE A 29 6.97 -7.95 17.06
C PHE A 29 5.92 -7.78 18.16
N ALA A 30 5.26 -8.86 18.54
CA ALA A 30 4.25 -8.86 19.60
C ALA A 30 4.92 -8.61 20.96
N ALA A 31 4.47 -7.59 21.71
CA ALA A 31 5.00 -7.31 23.05
C ALA A 31 4.32 -8.15 24.15
N ALA A 32 3.19 -8.77 23.81
CA ALA A 32 2.41 -9.71 24.61
C ALA A 32 1.95 -10.89 23.73
N THR A 33 1.50 -11.97 24.36
CA THR A 33 0.90 -13.10 23.65
C THR A 33 -0.46 -12.68 23.07
N LEU A 34 -0.77 -13.13 21.85
CA LEU A 34 -2.04 -12.88 21.18
C LEU A 34 -2.69 -14.22 20.82
N ASN A 35 -3.99 -14.33 21.09
CA ASN A 35 -4.80 -15.45 20.65
C ASN A 35 -5.24 -15.27 19.20
N ARG A 36 -5.67 -16.38 18.60
CA ARG A 36 -6.30 -16.35 17.29
C ARG A 36 -7.51 -15.41 17.30
N GLY A 37 -7.60 -14.53 16.30
CA GLY A 37 -8.66 -13.55 16.16
C GLY A 37 -8.40 -12.22 16.88
N ASP A 38 -7.39 -12.14 17.76
CA ASP A 38 -7.09 -10.90 18.48
C ASP A 38 -6.72 -9.76 17.52
N LEU A 39 -7.14 -8.55 17.89
CA LEU A 39 -6.84 -7.35 17.12
C LEU A 39 -5.34 -7.03 17.22
N VAL A 40 -4.67 -6.96 16.07
CA VAL A 40 -3.28 -6.53 15.97
C VAL A 40 -3.21 -5.02 15.73
N LEU A 41 -3.92 -4.56 14.70
CA LEU A 41 -3.91 -3.17 14.24
C LEU A 41 -5.26 -2.85 13.59
N SER A 42 -5.79 -1.66 13.84
CA SER A 42 -6.93 -1.08 13.14
C SER A 42 -6.58 0.37 12.81
N VAL A 43 -6.64 0.71 11.52
CA VAL A 43 -6.34 2.05 11.00
C VAL A 43 -7.58 2.61 10.32
N PRO A 44 -8.12 3.75 10.78
CA PRO A 44 -9.28 4.36 10.16
C PRO A 44 -9.04 4.73 8.68
N LEU A 45 -10.04 4.50 7.82
CA LEU A 45 -9.94 4.75 6.37
C LEU A 45 -9.64 6.20 6.02
N ARG A 46 -9.92 7.15 6.91
CA ARG A 46 -9.52 8.56 6.74
C ARG A 46 -8.00 8.78 6.75
N TYR A 47 -7.19 7.76 7.04
CA TYR A 47 -5.73 7.80 6.94
C TYR A 47 -5.20 6.84 5.88
N CYS A 48 -6.08 6.09 5.21
CA CYS A 48 -5.73 5.09 4.22
C CYS A 48 -6.09 5.61 2.82
N TYR A 49 -5.35 5.15 1.82
CA TYR A 49 -5.61 5.47 0.42
C TYR A 49 -5.98 4.19 -0.32
N ILE A 50 -7.15 4.18 -0.95
CA ILE A 50 -7.62 3.07 -1.77
C ILE A 50 -7.14 3.32 -3.20
N THR A 51 -6.15 2.55 -3.66
CA THR A 51 -5.49 2.77 -4.95
C THR A 51 -6.23 2.10 -6.10
N GLN A 52 -6.75 0.90 -5.87
CA GLN A 52 -7.53 0.14 -6.84
C GLN A 52 -8.67 -0.59 -6.13
N CYS A 53 -9.82 -0.68 -6.78
CA CYS A 53 -10.93 -1.52 -6.34
C CYS A 53 -11.17 -2.56 -7.44
N CYS A 54 -10.94 -3.82 -7.15
CA CYS A 54 -11.22 -4.91 -8.07
C CYS A 54 -12.67 -5.36 -7.83
N SER A 55 -13.55 -5.06 -8.80
CA SER A 55 -14.83 -5.76 -8.88
C SER A 55 -14.56 -7.20 -9.31
N PRO A 56 -15.29 -8.21 -8.80
CA PRO A 56 -15.29 -9.51 -9.45
C PRO A 56 -15.74 -9.31 -10.90
N HIS A 57 -14.89 -9.67 -11.87
CA HIS A 57 -15.24 -9.64 -13.28
C HIS A 57 -16.23 -10.75 -13.61
N ASP A 58 -17.37 -10.37 -14.18
CA ASP A 58 -18.01 -10.95 -15.36
C ASP A 58 -17.81 -12.45 -15.65
N LEU A 59 -18.25 -13.31 -14.74
CA LEU A 59 -18.68 -14.67 -15.08
C LEU A 59 -20.17 -14.80 -14.80
N GLY A 60 -20.98 -14.33 -15.76
CA GLY A 60 -22.34 -14.80 -16.01
C GLY A 60 -23.38 -14.59 -14.89
N ARG A 61 -24.30 -13.66 -15.16
CA ARG A 61 -25.67 -13.59 -14.58
C ARG A 61 -25.80 -13.48 -13.06
N SER A 62 -25.82 -12.25 -12.55
CA SER A 62 -26.78 -11.82 -11.50
C SER A 62 -26.80 -10.30 -11.39
N SER A 63 -27.88 -9.68 -11.88
CA SER A 63 -28.05 -8.24 -12.06
C SER A 63 -28.44 -7.46 -10.80
N ALA A 64 -28.55 -8.11 -9.63
CA ALA A 64 -28.97 -7.45 -8.39
C ALA A 64 -27.81 -7.01 -7.46
N SER A 65 -26.67 -7.72 -7.44
CA SER A 65 -25.52 -7.39 -6.56
C SER A 65 -24.57 -6.32 -7.13
N SER A 66 -24.73 -5.97 -8.42
CA SER A 66 -23.87 -5.02 -9.13
C SER A 66 -24.04 -3.58 -8.62
N PHE A 67 -25.27 -3.14 -8.35
CA PHE A 67 -25.54 -1.73 -8.04
C PHE A 67 -25.04 -1.29 -6.64
N GLU A 68 -25.12 -2.17 -5.64
CA GLU A 68 -24.58 -1.91 -4.30
C GLU A 68 -23.06 -2.00 -4.25
N THR A 69 -22.47 -2.95 -4.99
CA THR A 69 -21.01 -3.07 -5.16
C THR A 69 -20.44 -1.80 -5.79
N VAL A 70 -21.10 -1.25 -6.82
CA VAL A 70 -20.72 0.02 -7.46
C VAL A 70 -20.85 1.21 -6.49
N LYS A 71 -21.92 1.31 -5.70
CA LYS A 71 -22.07 2.37 -4.68
C LYS A 71 -21.01 2.28 -3.58
N GLY A 72 -20.67 1.07 -3.13
CA GLY A 72 -19.61 0.82 -2.15
C GLY A 72 -18.23 1.20 -2.69
N MET A 73 -17.92 0.82 -3.94
CA MET A 73 -16.66 1.19 -4.60
C MET A 73 -16.56 2.70 -4.85
N GLN A 74 -17.66 3.36 -5.25
CA GLN A 74 -17.71 4.82 -5.38
C GLN A 74 -17.52 5.52 -4.03
N HIS A 75 -18.10 4.98 -2.94
CA HIS A 75 -17.88 5.51 -1.60
C HIS A 75 -16.41 5.39 -1.17
N LEU A 76 -15.77 4.25 -1.41
CA LEU A 76 -14.34 4.04 -1.13
C LEU A 76 -13.44 4.99 -1.93
N ARG A 77 -13.76 5.24 -3.21
CA ARG A 77 -13.06 6.25 -4.02
C ARG A 77 -13.24 7.66 -3.45
N ARG A 78 -14.42 7.98 -2.89
CA ARG A 78 -14.66 9.26 -2.19
C ARG A 78 -13.87 9.38 -0.89
N CYS A 79 -13.53 8.28 -0.23
CA CYS A 79 -12.69 8.32 0.97
C CYS A 79 -11.32 8.95 0.69
N ASN A 80 -10.77 8.79 -0.52
CA ASN A 80 -9.51 9.41 -0.92
C ASN A 80 -9.54 10.95 -0.95
N ARG A 81 -10.74 11.58 -1.02
CA ARG A 81 -10.89 13.05 -1.09
C ARG A 81 -10.70 13.77 0.24
N GLY A 82 -10.82 13.04 1.35
CA GLY A 82 -10.78 13.60 2.71
C GLY A 82 -9.73 12.91 3.58
N VAL A 83 -8.69 12.33 2.97
CA VAL A 83 -7.65 11.62 3.71
C VAL A 83 -6.79 12.62 4.47
N ALA A 84 -6.65 12.40 5.78
CA ALA A 84 -5.97 13.29 6.69
C ALA A 84 -4.45 13.10 6.74
N LEU A 85 -3.90 12.07 6.07
CA LEU A 85 -2.47 11.77 6.10
C LEU A 85 -1.63 12.83 5.37
N PHE A 86 -2.08 13.29 4.20
CA PHE A 86 -1.44 14.36 3.42
C PHE A 86 -2.47 15.42 3.02
N PRO A 87 -2.40 16.64 3.58
CA PRO A 87 -3.32 17.73 3.25
C PRO A 87 -3.34 18.10 1.75
N GLU A 88 -2.19 18.01 1.09
CA GLU A 88 -2.00 18.35 -0.33
C GLU A 88 -2.42 17.24 -1.30
N ALA A 89 -2.76 16.04 -0.80
CA ALA A 89 -3.07 14.90 -1.66
C ALA A 89 -4.28 15.14 -2.56
N TRP A 90 -5.29 15.90 -2.10
CA TRP A 90 -6.47 16.15 -2.93
C TRP A 90 -6.13 16.94 -4.20
N MET A 91 -5.26 17.94 -4.09
CA MET A 91 -4.82 18.74 -5.22
C MET A 91 -4.04 17.89 -6.24
N TRP A 92 -3.13 17.04 -5.79
CA TRP A 92 -2.39 16.13 -6.68
C TRP A 92 -3.29 15.07 -7.30
N LEU A 93 -4.27 14.55 -6.55
CA LEU A 93 -5.23 13.59 -7.08
C LEU A 93 -6.09 14.16 -8.21
N GLN A 94 -6.42 15.46 -8.14
CA GLN A 94 -7.10 16.14 -9.24
C GLN A 94 -6.21 16.25 -10.48
N ARG A 95 -4.93 16.60 -10.31
CA ARG A 95 -3.95 16.73 -11.40
C ARG A 95 -3.66 15.41 -12.10
N PHE A 96 -3.59 14.32 -11.35
CA PHE A 96 -3.36 12.97 -11.88
C PHE A 96 -4.65 12.24 -12.31
N SER A 97 -5.81 12.87 -12.15
CA SER A 97 -7.08 12.27 -12.57
C SER A 97 -7.13 12.15 -14.10
N ALA A 98 -7.79 11.10 -14.59
CA ALA A 98 -8.07 10.97 -16.03
C ALA A 98 -8.92 12.12 -16.57
N ASP A 99 -9.76 12.71 -15.71
CA ASP A 99 -10.64 13.84 -16.03
C ASP A 99 -9.99 15.22 -15.80
N ALA A 100 -8.66 15.30 -15.66
CA ALA A 100 -7.98 16.58 -15.50
C ALA A 100 -8.14 17.43 -16.78
N ASP A 101 -8.58 18.69 -16.63
CA ASP A 101 -8.89 19.55 -17.78
C ASP A 101 -7.65 19.97 -18.59
N THR A 102 -6.45 19.88 -17.99
CA THR A 102 -5.15 20.31 -18.57
C THR A 102 -4.00 19.42 -18.11
N ASP A 103 -2.98 19.26 -18.97
CA ASP A 103 -1.69 18.61 -18.67
C ASP A 103 -1.79 17.16 -18.18
N HIS A 104 -2.42 16.29 -18.99
CA HIS A 104 -2.52 14.87 -18.68
C HIS A 104 -1.14 14.23 -18.49
N VAL A 105 -0.85 13.84 -17.25
CA VAL A 105 0.37 13.12 -16.90
C VAL A 105 0.22 11.66 -17.31
N SER A 106 1.14 11.17 -18.14
CA SER A 106 1.16 9.74 -18.47
C SER A 106 1.56 8.91 -17.26
N LEU A 107 0.61 8.14 -16.72
CA LEU A 107 0.82 7.23 -15.58
C LEU A 107 1.05 5.78 -16.01
N SER A 108 1.28 5.55 -17.31
CA SER A 108 1.60 4.24 -17.87
C SER A 108 2.91 4.33 -18.66
N CYS A 109 3.78 3.34 -18.46
CA CYS A 109 5.00 3.17 -19.23
C CYS A 109 5.03 1.77 -19.82
N THR A 110 5.43 1.67 -21.09
CA THR A 110 5.65 0.41 -21.79
C THR A 110 7.07 0.39 -22.36
N ILE A 111 7.81 -0.67 -22.10
CA ILE A 111 9.16 -0.86 -22.64
C ILE A 111 9.24 -2.21 -23.35
N SER A 112 10.09 -2.29 -24.38
CA SER A 112 10.43 -3.56 -25.01
C SER A 112 11.51 -4.24 -24.17
N CYS A 113 11.24 -5.47 -23.75
CA CYS A 113 12.19 -6.32 -23.06
C CYS A 113 13.08 -7.04 -24.07
N GLU A 114 14.31 -7.32 -23.67
CA GLU A 114 15.18 -8.20 -24.45
C GLU A 114 14.63 -9.63 -24.43
N ALA A 115 14.72 -10.34 -25.56
CA ALA A 115 14.27 -11.71 -25.64
C ALA A 115 15.14 -12.58 -24.70
N ALA A 116 14.49 -13.33 -23.81
CA ALA A 116 15.21 -14.27 -22.94
C ALA A 116 16.11 -15.20 -23.80
N PRO A 117 17.36 -15.45 -23.39
CA PRO A 117 18.28 -16.29 -24.16
C PRO A 117 17.66 -17.67 -24.40
N GLY A 118 17.43 -18.01 -25.66
CA GLY A 118 16.77 -19.26 -26.09
C GLY A 118 15.30 -19.14 -26.52
N SER A 119 14.69 -17.96 -26.43
CA SER A 119 13.34 -17.73 -26.94
C SER A 119 13.34 -17.66 -28.48
N MET A 120 12.61 -18.56 -29.15
CA MET A 120 12.36 -18.52 -30.60
C MET A 120 11.14 -17.66 -30.99
N SER A 121 10.59 -16.87 -30.05
CA SER A 121 9.48 -15.97 -30.34
C SER A 121 9.97 -14.75 -31.12
N ALA A 122 9.45 -14.54 -32.33
CA ALA A 122 9.71 -13.34 -33.14
C ALA A 122 8.99 -12.08 -32.63
N VAL A 123 8.24 -12.17 -31.53
CA VAL A 123 7.50 -11.06 -30.95
C VAL A 123 8.29 -10.48 -29.76
N PRO A 124 8.64 -9.18 -29.77
CA PRO A 124 9.30 -8.54 -28.63
C PRO A 124 8.40 -8.67 -27.41
N THR A 125 8.98 -9.15 -26.30
CA THR A 125 8.26 -9.19 -25.04
C THR A 125 8.13 -7.75 -24.55
N VAL A 126 6.92 -7.28 -24.25
CA VAL A 126 6.69 -5.90 -23.79
C VAL A 126 6.32 -5.95 -22.32
N MET A 127 7.01 -5.15 -21.51
CA MET A 127 6.63 -4.90 -20.13
C MET A 127 5.86 -3.60 -20.04
N SER A 128 4.75 -3.61 -19.30
CA SER A 128 3.92 -2.44 -19.05
C SER A 128 3.75 -2.25 -17.55
N LEU A 129 3.93 -1.01 -17.09
CA LEU A 129 3.71 -0.61 -15.71
C LEU A 129 2.77 0.59 -15.67
N THR A 130 1.67 0.45 -14.94
CA THR A 130 0.70 1.52 -14.70
C THR A 130 0.63 1.86 -13.22
N LEU A 131 0.58 3.16 -12.93
CA LEU A 131 0.25 3.74 -11.63
C LEU A 131 -1.21 4.16 -11.62
N SER A 132 -1.90 3.90 -10.51
CA SER A 132 -3.16 4.59 -10.23
C SER A 132 -2.89 6.06 -9.93
N PRO A 133 -3.85 6.98 -10.19
CA PRO A 133 -3.74 8.38 -9.79
C PRO A 133 -3.44 8.56 -8.30
N VAL A 134 -3.91 7.64 -7.47
CA VAL A 134 -3.69 7.64 -6.02
C VAL A 134 -2.26 7.27 -5.67
N GLU A 135 -1.65 6.29 -6.35
CA GLU A 135 -0.23 5.96 -6.17
C GLU A 135 0.67 7.11 -6.61
N ALA A 136 0.39 7.73 -7.76
CA ALA A 136 1.10 8.91 -8.23
C ALA A 136 1.01 10.06 -7.21
N THR A 137 -0.20 10.35 -6.74
CA THR A 137 -0.47 11.35 -5.68
C THR A 137 0.36 11.08 -4.43
N LEU A 138 0.33 9.84 -3.93
CA LEU A 138 1.07 9.44 -2.74
C LEU A 138 2.57 9.60 -2.94
N ALA A 139 3.10 9.13 -4.07
CA ALA A 139 4.52 9.22 -4.38
C ALA A 139 4.97 10.69 -4.46
N THR A 140 4.18 11.56 -5.10
CA THR A 140 4.48 13.00 -5.17
C THR A 140 4.41 13.68 -3.80
N CYS A 141 3.40 13.39 -2.96
CA CYS A 141 3.31 13.96 -1.61
C CYS A 141 4.50 13.54 -0.75
N VAL A 142 4.86 12.25 -0.82
CA VAL A 142 6.01 11.68 -0.10
C VAL A 142 7.32 12.29 -0.59
N ALA A 143 7.51 12.41 -1.90
CA ALA A 143 8.70 12.98 -2.51
C ALA A 143 8.89 14.45 -2.12
N LEU A 144 7.87 15.29 -2.30
CA LEU A 144 7.98 16.74 -2.03
C LEU A 144 8.24 17.01 -0.54
N ARG A 145 7.53 16.31 0.36
CA ARG A 145 7.78 16.48 1.79
C ARG A 145 9.18 16.03 2.19
N TYR A 146 9.64 14.88 1.69
CA TYR A 146 10.98 14.41 1.97
C TYR A 146 12.05 15.36 1.39
N PHE A 147 11.89 15.78 0.13
CA PHE A 147 12.82 16.67 -0.55
C PHE A 147 13.02 17.98 0.22
N TYR A 148 11.94 18.72 0.52
CA TYR A 148 12.09 20.00 1.20
C TYR A 148 12.50 19.87 2.67
N ALA A 149 11.92 18.93 3.44
CA ALA A 149 12.17 18.85 4.88
C ALA A 149 13.44 18.08 5.25
N HIS A 150 13.77 17.02 4.51
CA HIS A 150 14.88 16.11 4.84
C HIS A 150 16.05 16.23 3.88
N ALA A 151 15.82 16.28 2.57
CA ALA A 151 16.92 16.32 1.60
C ALA A 151 17.60 17.70 1.53
N LEU A 152 16.81 18.77 1.52
CA LEU A 152 17.31 20.16 1.58
C LEU A 152 17.48 20.70 3.02
N HIS A 153 17.11 19.90 4.03
CA HIS A 153 17.15 20.29 5.45
C HIS A 153 16.44 21.61 5.78
N LEU A 154 15.38 21.98 5.05
CA LEU A 154 14.68 23.24 5.29
C LEU A 154 13.78 23.15 6.52
N SER A 155 13.96 24.09 7.44
CA SER A 155 13.09 24.21 8.60
C SER A 155 11.65 24.54 8.18
N ALA A 156 10.67 24.19 9.03
CA ALA A 156 9.28 24.55 8.81
C ALA A 156 9.10 26.08 8.64
N ALA A 157 9.85 26.88 9.40
CA ALA A 157 9.82 28.34 9.30
C ALA A 157 10.35 28.83 7.94
N ALA A 158 11.44 28.25 7.43
CA ALA A 158 11.98 28.59 6.12
C ALA A 158 10.99 28.27 4.99
N ARG A 159 10.37 27.08 5.02
CA ARG A 159 9.35 26.69 4.04
C ARG A 159 8.16 27.65 4.02
N VAL A 160 7.69 28.09 5.20
CA VAL A 160 6.60 29.07 5.31
C VAL A 160 7.04 30.45 4.82
N ALA A 161 8.24 30.90 5.20
CA ALA A 161 8.77 32.22 4.80
C ALA A 161 8.92 32.34 3.27
N HIS A 162 9.43 31.29 2.63
CA HIS A 162 9.61 31.24 1.17
C HIS A 162 8.36 30.76 0.42
N ARG A 163 7.31 30.31 1.13
CA ARG A 163 6.08 29.74 0.57
C ARG A 163 6.36 28.61 -0.43
N ILE A 164 7.26 27.70 -0.05
CA ILE A 164 7.70 26.57 -0.88
C ILE A 164 7.28 25.24 -0.29
N GLY A 165 6.93 24.32 -1.17
CA GLY A 165 6.63 22.94 -0.82
C GLY A 165 5.38 22.78 0.04
N PRO A 166 5.09 21.54 0.46
CA PRO A 166 3.91 21.27 1.27
C PRO A 166 3.96 21.98 2.63
N PRO A 167 2.82 22.50 3.13
CA PRO A 167 2.78 23.16 4.42
C PRO A 167 3.19 22.17 5.54
N PRO A 168 3.87 22.66 6.60
CA PRO A 168 4.24 21.82 7.74
C PRO A 168 3.02 21.12 8.31
N ASN A 169 3.11 19.81 8.48
CA ASN A 169 2.03 19.02 9.05
C ASN A 169 2.62 17.95 9.94
N VAL A 170 2.28 18.03 11.22
CA VAL A 170 2.85 17.16 12.24
C VAL A 170 2.65 15.68 11.94
N LEU A 171 1.48 15.28 11.43
CA LEU A 171 1.19 13.88 11.11
C LEU A 171 1.98 13.42 9.88
N SER A 172 1.90 14.18 8.78
CA SER A 172 2.61 13.85 7.54
C SER A 172 4.12 13.81 7.77
N ASP A 173 4.68 14.79 8.48
CA ASP A 173 6.12 14.89 8.71
C ASP A 173 6.63 13.71 9.58
N HIS A 174 5.83 13.23 10.55
CA HIS A 174 6.14 12.01 11.31
C HIS A 174 6.04 10.74 10.45
N PHE A 175 5.09 10.70 9.51
CA PHE A 175 4.98 9.60 8.57
C PHE A 175 6.21 9.54 7.67
N ILE A 176 6.62 10.67 7.07
CA ILE A 176 7.82 10.77 6.23
C ILE A 176 9.08 10.35 6.99
N ALA A 177 9.26 10.85 8.22
CA ALA A 177 10.40 10.45 9.06
C ALA A 177 10.41 8.96 9.46
N SER A 178 9.28 8.26 9.31
CA SER A 178 9.20 6.81 9.58
C SER A 178 9.56 5.94 8.37
N LEU A 179 9.61 6.52 7.16
CA LEU A 179 9.94 5.83 5.93
C LEU A 179 11.44 5.59 5.83
N PRO A 180 11.89 4.43 5.31
CA PRO A 180 13.29 4.06 5.21
C PRO A 180 13.97 4.70 3.98
N PHE A 181 13.81 6.01 3.77
CA PHE A 181 14.42 6.68 2.60
C PHE A 181 15.94 6.53 2.56
N GLU A 182 16.61 6.74 3.69
CA GLU A 182 18.07 6.65 3.78
C GLU A 182 18.58 5.26 3.40
N ASP A 183 17.90 4.20 3.83
CA ASP A 183 18.27 2.82 3.48
C ASP A 183 18.19 2.60 1.96
N TYR A 184 17.14 3.11 1.30
CA TYR A 184 16.93 2.96 -0.15
C TYR A 184 17.90 3.83 -0.97
N LEU A 185 18.18 5.05 -0.52
CA LEU A 185 19.13 5.95 -1.17
C LEU A 185 20.57 5.46 -1.01
N GLN A 186 20.90 4.83 0.13
CA GLN A 186 22.24 4.31 0.39
C GLN A 186 22.53 3.02 -0.40
N TRP A 187 21.57 2.09 -0.45
CA TRP A 187 21.79 0.78 -1.08
C TRP A 187 21.57 0.77 -2.58
N GLY A 188 21.01 1.85 -3.13
CA GLY A 188 20.60 1.93 -4.52
C GLY A 188 19.35 1.08 -4.79
N LEU A 189 18.47 1.57 -5.65
CA LEU A 189 17.18 0.92 -5.93
C LEU A 189 17.34 -0.34 -6.79
N GLU A 190 18.42 -0.44 -7.55
CA GLU A 190 18.76 -1.59 -8.41
C GLU A 190 19.24 -2.80 -7.60
N SER A 191 19.89 -2.61 -6.44
CA SER A 191 20.47 -3.71 -5.66
C SER A 191 19.42 -4.65 -5.05
N LEU A 192 18.18 -4.18 -4.92
CA LEU A 192 17.06 -4.95 -4.38
C LEU A 192 16.49 -5.95 -5.40
N TYR A 193 16.87 -5.82 -6.68
CA TYR A 193 16.30 -6.65 -7.73
C TYR A 193 17.35 -7.06 -8.76
N SER A 194 18.11 -8.10 -8.43
CA SER A 194 19.23 -8.64 -9.22
C SER A 194 18.84 -9.46 -10.46
N ASP A 195 17.55 -9.52 -10.83
CA ASP A 195 17.04 -10.36 -11.92
C ASP A 195 16.67 -9.50 -13.14
N SER A 196 16.85 -10.01 -14.37
CA SER A 196 16.59 -9.27 -15.63
C SER A 196 15.18 -8.67 -15.69
N SER A 197 14.16 -9.47 -15.35
CA SER A 197 12.75 -9.05 -15.23
C SER A 197 12.53 -7.81 -14.37
N SER A 198 13.46 -7.54 -13.46
CA SER A 198 13.39 -6.39 -12.60
C SER A 198 14.24 -5.20 -13.02
N ALA A 199 15.24 -5.40 -13.88
CA ALA A 199 15.90 -4.29 -14.58
C ALA A 199 14.87 -3.61 -15.50
N GLU A 200 14.06 -4.38 -16.21
CA GLU A 200 12.97 -3.85 -17.02
C GLU A 200 11.89 -3.13 -16.16
N ALA A 201 11.52 -3.71 -15.01
CA ALA A 201 10.60 -3.06 -14.08
C ALA A 201 11.14 -1.72 -13.55
N HIS A 202 12.45 -1.64 -13.32
CA HIS A 202 13.14 -0.43 -12.89
C HIS A 202 13.06 0.66 -13.94
N LEU A 203 13.40 0.36 -15.20
CA LEU A 203 13.30 1.31 -16.32
C LEU A 203 11.89 1.89 -16.47
N CYS A 204 10.84 1.06 -16.31
CA CYS A 204 9.48 1.56 -16.28
C CYS A 204 9.22 2.57 -15.15
N LEU A 205 9.75 2.30 -13.95
CA LEU A 205 9.61 3.19 -12.80
C LEU A 205 10.41 4.48 -12.95
N GLU A 206 11.58 4.44 -13.59
CA GLU A 206 12.36 5.63 -13.95
C GLU A 206 11.61 6.51 -14.95
N GLN A 207 11.02 5.92 -15.99
CA GLN A 207 10.24 6.71 -16.94
C GLN A 207 9.02 7.36 -16.25
N LEU A 208 8.36 6.64 -15.34
CA LEU A 208 7.26 7.18 -14.57
C LEU A 208 7.72 8.26 -13.58
N SER A 209 8.91 8.13 -12.98
CA SER A 209 9.45 9.16 -12.10
C SER A 209 9.73 10.46 -12.87
N CYS A 210 10.25 10.37 -14.09
CA CYS A 210 10.40 11.50 -15.00
C CYS A 210 9.05 12.19 -15.30
N ASN A 211 8.01 11.40 -15.61
CA ASN A 211 6.67 11.96 -15.85
C ASN A 211 6.11 12.68 -14.61
N LEU A 212 6.35 12.15 -13.41
CA LEU A 212 5.95 12.81 -12.16
C LEU A 212 6.76 14.07 -11.88
N ARG A 213 8.05 14.09 -12.20
CA ARG A 213 8.88 15.28 -12.10
C ARG A 213 8.37 16.39 -13.00
N ASP A 214 8.10 16.07 -14.27
CA ASP A 214 7.63 17.06 -15.23
C ASP A 214 6.28 17.65 -14.75
N ALA A 215 5.39 16.81 -14.21
CA ALA A 215 4.16 17.28 -13.55
C ALA A 215 4.41 18.18 -12.34
N ILE A 216 5.42 17.88 -11.52
CA ILE A 216 5.83 18.73 -10.39
C ILE A 216 6.30 20.09 -10.89
N LEU A 217 7.19 20.11 -11.89
CA LEU A 217 7.79 21.33 -12.43
C LEU A 217 6.76 22.21 -13.13
N THR A 218 5.84 21.62 -13.90
CA THR A 218 4.74 22.34 -14.58
C THR A 218 3.85 23.10 -13.58
N HIS A 219 3.68 22.57 -12.38
CA HIS A 219 2.84 23.18 -11.36
C HIS A 219 3.61 23.86 -10.22
N ALA A 220 4.94 23.93 -10.31
CA ALA A 220 5.78 24.61 -9.34
C ALA A 220 5.63 26.13 -9.49
N THR A 221 5.56 26.83 -8.36
CA THR A 221 5.71 28.29 -8.38
C THR A 221 7.13 28.68 -8.81
N ASN A 222 7.33 29.92 -9.29
CA ASN A 222 8.66 30.43 -9.61
C ASN A 222 9.65 30.33 -8.44
N ALA A 223 9.17 30.37 -7.19
CA ALA A 223 10.01 30.19 -6.01
C ALA A 223 10.41 28.72 -5.85
N GLU A 224 9.46 27.79 -5.95
CA GLU A 224 9.72 26.35 -5.86
C GLU A 224 10.62 25.87 -6.98
N PHE A 225 10.39 26.33 -8.22
CA PHE A 225 11.18 25.95 -9.37
C PHE A 225 12.68 26.19 -9.17
N ARG A 226 13.08 27.32 -8.55
CA ARG A 226 14.49 27.61 -8.26
C ARG A 226 15.13 26.55 -7.36
N PHE A 227 14.44 26.14 -6.29
CA PHE A 227 14.95 25.09 -5.41
C PHE A 227 15.02 23.72 -6.09
N LEU A 228 14.05 23.43 -6.96
CA LEU A 228 14.00 22.16 -7.71
C LEU A 228 15.11 22.11 -8.76
N ASP A 229 15.38 23.24 -9.42
CA ASP A 229 16.40 23.40 -10.47
C ASP A 229 17.83 23.47 -9.91
N GLU A 230 18.01 23.93 -8.67
CA GLU A 230 19.31 23.91 -7.98
C GLU A 230 19.78 22.48 -7.63
N SER A 231 18.89 21.50 -7.59
CA SER A 231 19.22 20.11 -7.20
C SER A 231 18.41 19.05 -7.95
N PRO A 232 18.53 19.00 -9.30
CA PRO A 232 17.66 18.17 -10.14
C PRO A 232 17.90 16.67 -9.93
N SER A 233 19.16 16.23 -9.82
CA SER A 233 19.51 14.83 -9.60
C SER A 233 19.03 14.29 -8.25
N LEU A 234 19.01 15.15 -7.22
CA LEU A 234 18.47 14.82 -5.91
C LEU A 234 16.95 14.65 -5.97
N LEU A 235 16.26 15.56 -6.67
CA LEU A 235 14.82 15.48 -6.88
C LEU A 235 14.44 14.18 -7.61
N ASP A 236 15.14 13.85 -8.71
CA ASP A 236 14.93 12.62 -9.48
C ASP A 236 15.03 11.36 -8.59
N SER A 237 16.11 11.29 -7.79
CA SER A 237 16.37 10.18 -6.86
C SER A 237 15.27 10.06 -5.79
N VAL A 238 14.79 11.18 -5.26
CA VAL A 238 13.74 11.22 -4.24
C VAL A 238 12.39 10.80 -4.82
N ILE A 239 12.03 11.24 -6.03
CA ILE A 239 10.78 10.85 -6.70
C ILE A 239 10.79 9.36 -6.99
N LEU A 240 11.88 8.85 -7.58
CA LEU A 240 12.02 7.43 -7.89
C LEU A 240 11.96 6.57 -6.61
N THR A 241 12.68 6.95 -5.56
CA THR A 241 12.62 6.26 -4.26
C THR A 241 11.21 6.28 -3.69
N SER A 242 10.50 7.40 -3.79
CA SER A 242 9.12 7.53 -3.30
C SER A 242 8.17 6.60 -4.04
N LEU A 243 8.34 6.43 -5.36
CA LEU A 243 7.57 5.47 -6.15
C LEU A 243 7.80 4.03 -5.68
N TYR A 244 9.06 3.63 -5.47
CA TYR A 244 9.39 2.32 -4.91
C TYR A 244 8.77 2.12 -3.53
N LEU A 245 8.89 3.11 -2.66
CA LEU A 245 8.37 3.05 -1.30
C LEU A 245 6.85 2.90 -1.30
N VAL A 246 6.13 3.71 -2.09
CA VAL A 246 4.67 3.64 -2.18
C VAL A 246 4.24 2.31 -2.77
N ARG A 247 4.78 1.92 -3.92
CA ARG A 247 4.34 0.74 -4.66
C ARG A 247 4.61 -0.57 -3.92
N SER A 248 5.71 -0.65 -3.16
CA SER A 248 6.00 -1.80 -2.28
C SER A 248 5.09 -1.90 -1.05
N ARG A 249 4.32 -0.85 -0.73
CA ARG A 249 3.46 -0.74 0.47
C ARG A 249 1.96 -0.72 0.17
N VAL A 250 1.60 -0.74 -1.11
CA VAL A 250 0.22 -0.94 -1.54
C VAL A 250 -0.09 -2.42 -1.44
N LEU A 251 -0.96 -2.79 -0.51
CA LEU A 251 -1.35 -4.18 -0.29
C LEU A 251 -2.75 -4.44 -0.81
N ARG A 252 -2.92 -5.52 -1.57
CA ARG A 252 -4.23 -6.01 -1.96
C ARG A 252 -4.82 -6.79 -0.81
N MET A 253 -6.06 -6.48 -0.43
CA MET A 253 -6.75 -7.12 0.67
C MET A 253 -8.26 -7.29 0.38
N PRO A 254 -8.93 -8.25 1.04
CA PRO A 254 -10.38 -8.41 0.93
C PRO A 254 -11.13 -7.18 1.44
N LEU A 255 -12.22 -6.83 0.75
CA LEU A 255 -13.17 -5.80 1.18
C LEU A 255 -14.39 -6.47 1.79
N LEU A 256 -14.64 -6.19 3.07
CA LEU A 256 -15.82 -6.66 3.79
C LEU A 256 -16.93 -5.62 3.67
N SER A 257 -18.00 -6.01 2.99
CA SER A 257 -19.23 -5.22 2.88
C SER A 257 -19.91 -5.08 4.25
N SER A 258 -20.66 -3.99 4.45
CA SER A 258 -21.49 -3.83 5.64
C SER A 258 -22.74 -4.73 5.66
N VAL A 259 -23.05 -5.39 4.54
CA VAL A 259 -24.32 -6.12 4.33
C VAL A 259 -24.12 -7.60 4.03
N SER A 260 -22.95 -8.00 3.51
CA SER A 260 -22.65 -9.39 3.11
C SER A 260 -21.60 -10.02 4.02
N SER A 261 -21.82 -11.30 4.38
CA SER A 261 -20.87 -12.16 5.08
C SER A 261 -19.96 -12.96 4.14
N LYS A 262 -19.87 -12.60 2.86
CA LYS A 262 -18.83 -13.08 1.91
C LYS A 262 -17.97 -11.91 1.40
N PRO A 263 -16.64 -12.05 1.22
CA PRO A 263 -15.82 -10.99 0.65
C PRO A 263 -16.07 -11.03 -0.86
N ASP A 264 -17.03 -10.25 -1.33
CA ASP A 264 -17.41 -10.28 -2.75
C ASP A 264 -16.40 -9.50 -3.62
N SER A 265 -15.44 -8.78 -3.02
CA SER A 265 -14.47 -7.95 -3.73
C SER A 265 -13.14 -7.77 -2.97
N SER A 266 -12.13 -7.28 -3.69
CA SER A 266 -10.82 -6.93 -3.12
C SER A 266 -10.43 -5.51 -3.51
N CYS A 267 -9.61 -4.87 -2.68
CA CYS A 267 -9.07 -3.55 -2.99
C CYS A 267 -7.60 -3.47 -2.62
N SER A 268 -6.86 -2.65 -3.36
CA SER A 268 -5.48 -2.31 -3.08
C SER A 268 -5.47 -1.06 -2.21
N VAL A 269 -4.74 -1.12 -1.10
CA VAL A 269 -4.75 -0.09 -0.07
C VAL A 269 -3.34 0.23 0.39
N PHE A 270 -3.06 1.51 0.52
CA PHE A 270 -1.94 2.03 1.27
C PHE A 270 -2.43 2.46 2.65
N ALA A 271 -1.87 1.88 3.72
CA ALA A 271 -2.28 2.18 5.08
C ALA A 271 -1.05 2.38 6.00
N PRO A 272 -0.95 3.51 6.71
CA PRO A 272 0.17 3.76 7.62
C PRO A 272 0.17 2.75 8.76
N GLY A 273 1.33 2.18 9.05
CA GLY A 273 1.53 1.14 10.07
C GLY A 273 1.32 -0.28 9.57
N LEU A 274 0.51 -0.49 8.54
CA LEU A 274 0.41 -1.78 7.85
C LEU A 274 1.69 -2.08 7.06
N ASP A 275 2.27 -1.02 6.50
CA ASP A 275 3.53 -1.02 5.75
C ASP A 275 4.77 -1.42 6.57
N ALA A 276 4.65 -1.52 7.90
CA ALA A 276 5.70 -2.01 8.78
C ALA A 276 5.64 -3.52 9.06
N LEU A 277 4.55 -4.21 8.67
CA LEU A 277 4.37 -5.65 8.91
C LEU A 277 4.95 -6.45 7.74
N ASN A 278 6.05 -7.16 7.97
CA ASN A 278 6.77 -7.87 6.91
C ASN A 278 6.02 -9.05 6.27
N HIS A 279 6.46 -9.46 5.09
CA HIS A 279 5.95 -10.62 4.39
C HIS A 279 6.35 -11.97 5.03
N CYS A 280 5.41 -12.91 5.11
CA CYS A 280 5.64 -14.35 5.24
C CYS A 280 4.55 -15.14 4.49
N GLY A 281 4.88 -15.81 3.39
CA GLY A 281 3.91 -16.59 2.61
C GLY A 281 3.62 -17.99 3.15
N ALA A 282 4.51 -18.57 3.96
CA ALA A 282 4.37 -19.96 4.45
C ALA A 282 3.47 -20.06 5.69
N SER A 283 3.64 -19.14 6.64
CA SER A 283 2.87 -19.12 7.89
C SER A 283 2.71 -17.67 8.37
N PRO A 284 1.87 -16.87 7.69
CA PRO A 284 1.59 -15.50 8.12
C PRO A 284 1.01 -15.51 9.54
N ALA A 285 1.48 -14.59 10.38
CA ALA A 285 0.97 -14.48 11.75
C ALA A 285 -0.41 -13.79 11.78
N ALA A 286 -0.66 -12.88 10.84
CA ALA A 286 -1.86 -12.05 10.79
C ALA A 286 -2.39 -11.92 9.37
N ALA A 287 -3.65 -11.46 9.27
CA ALA A 287 -4.30 -11.11 8.01
C ALA A 287 -4.95 -9.74 8.12
N ALA A 288 -5.05 -9.06 6.98
CA ALA A 288 -5.59 -7.71 6.85
C ALA A 288 -6.82 -7.68 5.95
N VAL A 289 -7.80 -6.85 6.30
CA VAL A 289 -9.02 -6.62 5.52
C VAL A 289 -9.42 -5.15 5.56
N VAL A 290 -10.14 -4.67 4.55
CA VAL A 290 -10.89 -3.42 4.66
C VAL A 290 -12.28 -3.71 5.18
N SER A 291 -12.65 -3.13 6.32
CA SER A 291 -14.03 -3.19 6.84
C SER A 291 -14.78 -1.92 6.47
N ALA A 292 -15.76 -2.02 5.58
CA ALA A 292 -16.63 -0.90 5.24
C ALA A 292 -17.50 -0.48 6.44
N ALA A 293 -17.98 -1.46 7.22
CA ALA A 293 -18.79 -1.22 8.42
C ALA A 293 -18.02 -0.43 9.49
N GLN A 294 -16.77 -0.84 9.78
CA GLN A 294 -15.93 -0.16 10.78
C GLN A 294 -15.21 1.08 10.21
N ARG A 295 -15.27 1.28 8.89
CA ARG A 295 -14.53 2.31 8.15
C ARG A 295 -13.04 2.29 8.50
N SER A 296 -12.45 1.10 8.55
CA SER A 296 -11.04 0.90 8.89
C SER A 296 -10.41 -0.26 8.11
N VAL A 297 -9.09 -0.18 7.92
CA VAL A 297 -8.26 -1.35 7.66
C VAL A 297 -8.04 -2.07 8.98
N VAL A 298 -8.32 -3.37 9.03
CA VAL A 298 -8.25 -4.19 10.25
C VAL A 298 -7.29 -5.33 10.03
N VAL A 299 -6.40 -5.55 10.98
CA VAL A 299 -5.43 -6.63 11.03
C VAL A 299 -5.70 -7.47 12.28
N ARG A 300 -5.91 -8.77 12.11
CA ARG A 300 -6.10 -9.71 13.23
C ARG A 300 -5.15 -10.89 13.14
N ALA A 301 -4.85 -11.48 14.28
CA ALA A 301 -4.02 -12.67 14.38
C ALA A 301 -4.73 -13.88 13.75
N LEU A 302 -4.06 -14.57 12.82
CA LEU A 302 -4.59 -15.78 12.16
C LEU A 302 -4.46 -17.03 13.03
N ARG A 303 -3.50 -16.99 13.96
CA ARG A 303 -3.11 -18.06 14.87
C ARG A 303 -2.67 -17.48 16.20
N HIS A 304 -2.38 -18.34 17.17
CA HIS A 304 -1.71 -17.92 18.39
C HIS A 304 -0.32 -17.35 18.06
N ILE A 305 0.01 -16.18 18.62
CA ILE A 305 1.27 -15.47 18.44
C ILE A 305 1.93 -15.31 19.81
N THR A 306 3.14 -15.83 19.95
CA THR A 306 3.88 -15.77 21.20
C THR A 306 4.50 -14.39 21.42
N ARG A 307 4.74 -14.01 22.68
CA ARG A 307 5.46 -12.78 23.00
C ARG A 307 6.87 -12.81 22.37
N GLY A 308 7.22 -11.73 21.67
CA GLY A 308 8.50 -11.59 20.97
C GLY A 308 8.52 -12.22 19.57
N GLU A 309 7.42 -12.81 19.14
CA GLU A 309 7.25 -13.30 17.77
C GLU A 309 6.95 -12.15 16.81
N GLU A 310 7.43 -12.27 15.58
CA GLU A 310 7.17 -11.27 14.54
C GLU A 310 5.76 -11.41 13.97
N ILE A 311 5.10 -10.27 13.79
CA ILE A 311 3.81 -10.19 13.14
C ILE A 311 4.04 -9.97 11.64
N THR A 312 3.65 -10.96 10.86
CA THR A 312 3.82 -10.99 9.41
C THR A 312 2.49 -11.12 8.67
N LEU A 313 2.46 -10.61 7.45
CA LEU A 313 1.34 -10.71 6.52
C LEU A 313 1.75 -11.53 5.28
N ASP A 314 0.76 -12.07 4.57
CA ASP A 314 0.97 -12.57 3.22
C ASP A 314 0.66 -11.47 2.20
N TYR A 315 1.70 -10.93 1.55
CA TYR A 315 1.55 -9.91 0.50
C TYR A 315 1.05 -10.50 -0.81
N ARG A 316 1.14 -11.83 -0.96
CA ARG A 316 0.78 -12.58 -2.18
C ARG A 316 -0.69 -12.95 -2.21
N GLN A 317 -1.53 -12.39 -1.34
CA GLN A 317 -2.99 -12.51 -1.47
C GLN A 317 -3.50 -11.65 -2.66
N THR A 318 -2.91 -11.92 -3.82
CA THR A 318 -3.34 -11.60 -5.18
C THR A 318 -4.16 -12.78 -5.70
N GLY A 319 -5.46 -12.55 -5.90
CA GLY A 319 -6.28 -13.26 -6.88
C GLY A 319 -6.23 -14.79 -6.87
N GLY A 320 -7.13 -15.41 -6.11
CA GLY A 320 -7.45 -16.82 -6.22
C GLY A 320 -8.50 -17.12 -5.16
N GLY A 321 -9.60 -17.77 -5.54
CA GLY A 321 -10.69 -18.05 -4.63
C GLY A 321 -10.19 -18.69 -3.34
N ILE A 322 -10.92 -18.43 -2.26
CA ILE A 322 -11.10 -19.45 -1.22
C ILE A 322 -11.81 -20.61 -1.95
N GLY A 323 -11.02 -21.48 -2.58
CA GLY A 323 -11.49 -22.54 -3.47
C GLY A 323 -10.47 -22.80 -4.58
N GLU A 324 -9.99 -24.05 -4.66
CA GLU A 324 -9.04 -24.59 -5.67
C GLU A 324 -7.55 -24.46 -5.35
N ARG A 325 -7.13 -25.06 -4.23
CA ARG A 325 -6.05 -26.04 -4.32
C ARG A 325 -6.69 -27.40 -4.60
N SER A 326 -6.41 -27.96 -5.77
CA SER A 326 -6.85 -29.30 -6.16
C SER A 326 -6.41 -30.35 -5.11
N PRO A 327 -7.28 -31.29 -4.72
CA PRO A 327 -7.03 -32.23 -3.64
C PRO A 327 -6.16 -33.37 -4.17
N ARG A 328 -4.91 -33.48 -3.71
CA ARG A 328 -4.21 -34.76 -3.73
C ARG A 328 -4.34 -35.41 -2.36
N CYS A 329 -5.39 -36.22 -2.26
CA CYS A 329 -5.47 -37.48 -1.55
C CYS A 329 -4.92 -37.50 -0.11
N PHE A 330 -5.80 -37.23 0.86
CA PHE A 330 -5.85 -38.05 2.07
C PHE A 330 -7.30 -38.45 2.34
N GLN A 331 -7.48 -39.75 2.50
CA GLN A 331 -8.73 -40.47 2.52
C GLN A 331 -9.53 -40.19 3.79
N THR A 332 -10.84 -40.06 3.61
CA THR A 332 -11.94 -40.46 4.50
C THR A 332 -11.67 -40.48 6.01
N GLY A 333 -12.21 -39.47 6.69
CA GLY A 333 -12.41 -39.46 8.13
C GLY A 333 -13.45 -38.42 8.54
N SER A 334 -14.70 -38.88 8.68
CA SER A 334 -15.85 -38.32 9.39
C SER A 334 -15.90 -36.81 9.71
N LEU A 335 -16.97 -36.20 9.21
CA LEU A 335 -17.67 -35.04 9.78
C LEU A 335 -17.73 -35.11 11.32
N LEU A 336 -17.33 -34.02 11.99
CA LEU A 336 -17.88 -33.40 13.22
C LEU A 336 -16.75 -32.65 13.96
N GLY A 337 -16.86 -31.33 14.01
CA GLY A 337 -15.92 -30.45 14.73
C GLY A 337 -15.98 -28.99 14.27
N ARG A 338 -17.19 -28.44 14.10
CA ARG A 338 -17.40 -26.99 13.96
C ARG A 338 -17.32 -26.36 15.34
N ASP A 339 -16.17 -25.83 15.71
CA ASP A 339 -16.10 -24.76 16.70
C ASP A 339 -16.21 -23.43 15.94
N GLU A 340 -17.45 -23.03 15.64
CA GLU A 340 -17.76 -21.63 15.32
C GLU A 340 -17.59 -20.82 16.61
N ILE A 341 -16.43 -20.19 16.78
CA ILE A 341 -16.24 -19.24 17.89
C ILE A 341 -17.01 -17.97 17.52
N CYS A 342 -18.23 -17.86 18.05
CA CYS A 342 -19.00 -16.63 18.04
C CYS A 342 -18.40 -15.69 19.10
N MET A 343 -17.51 -14.80 18.68
CA MET A 343 -17.12 -13.62 19.48
C MET A 343 -18.05 -12.47 19.09
N ASP A 344 -18.57 -11.76 20.09
CA ASP A 344 -19.57 -10.71 19.94
C ASP A 344 -19.26 -9.73 18.77
N ASP A 345 -20.29 -9.54 17.94
CA ASP A 345 -20.53 -8.46 16.96
C ASP A 345 -19.52 -8.16 15.84
N ASP A 346 -18.41 -8.89 15.67
CA ASP A 346 -17.43 -8.56 14.61
C ASP A 346 -17.40 -9.57 13.45
N CYS A 347 -18.14 -9.26 12.37
CA CYS A 347 -18.07 -10.01 11.11
C CYS A 347 -16.64 -10.12 10.56
N ALA A 348 -15.74 -9.15 10.82
CA ALA A 348 -14.36 -9.20 10.34
C ALA A 348 -13.53 -10.32 10.98
N ALA A 349 -13.90 -10.81 12.17
CA ALA A 349 -13.27 -11.96 12.79
C ALA A 349 -13.58 -13.25 12.02
N ARG A 350 -14.83 -13.44 11.56
CA ARG A 350 -15.28 -14.68 10.91
C ARG A 350 -14.51 -15.01 9.62
N TYR A 351 -14.15 -13.99 8.83
CA TYR A 351 -13.41 -14.18 7.58
C TYR A 351 -11.93 -14.54 7.72
N LEU A 352 -11.34 -14.20 8.86
CA LEU A 352 -9.93 -14.44 9.12
C LEU A 352 -9.71 -15.81 9.80
N ILE A 353 -10.77 -16.61 9.99
CA ILE A 353 -10.78 -17.85 10.75
C ILE A 353 -10.90 -19.10 9.84
N ASP A 354 -11.20 -18.97 8.55
CA ASP A 354 -11.21 -20.11 7.62
C ASP A 354 -9.80 -20.40 7.07
N VAL A 355 -8.99 -21.09 7.88
CA VAL A 355 -7.77 -21.76 7.42
C VAL A 355 -7.97 -23.26 7.66
N PRO A 356 -7.99 -24.12 6.63
CA PRO A 356 -8.04 -25.56 6.84
C PRO A 356 -6.77 -26.02 7.58
N ARG A 357 -6.95 -26.85 8.61
CA ARG A 357 -5.87 -27.46 9.39
C ARG A 357 -5.02 -28.38 8.54
#